data_AF-A0A356WZW6-F1
#
_entry.id   AF-A0A356WZW6-F1
#
_cell.length_a   1.000
_cell.length_b   1.000
_cell.length_c   1.000
_cell.angle_alpha   90.00
_cell.angle_beta   90.00
_cell.angle_gamma   90.00
#
_symmetry.space_group_name_H-M   'P 1'
#
loop_
_entity.id
_entity.type
_entity.pdbx_description
1 polymer ?
#
loop_
_entity_poly.entity_id
_entity_poly.type
_entity_poly.pdbx_seq_one_letter_code
_entity_poly.pdbx_strand_id
1 'polypeptide(L)'
;MLLLVSTTLNAQVNTNGDFEDGTTGWTFEGESNATIEVAEDPDDASNNVLQVTLTDTAGLDAWSVQAFQTSNLTAGTEYTFSFRARASEDATIQFDGGSGAQLWGQSISTDWTTFEAGPVSFENDTTLQYAIHFAHENNGENVVLYVDDVAVEAAEE
;
A
#
# COMPACT_ATOMS: atom_id res chain seq x y z
N MET A 1 4.73 36.58 18.33
CA MET A 1 4.02 35.34 18.67
C MET A 1 4.54 34.29 17.70
N LEU A 2 5.40 33.40 18.18
CA LEU A 2 5.95 32.32 17.36
C LEU A 2 4.91 31.20 17.37
N LEU A 3 4.31 30.91 16.22
CA LEU A 3 3.42 29.77 16.04
C LEU A 3 4.33 28.53 15.95
N LEU A 4 4.43 27.75 17.02
CA LEU A 4 4.98 26.40 16.93
C LEU A 4 3.94 25.58 16.16
N VAL A 5 4.26 25.28 14.90
CA VAL A 5 3.63 24.15 14.22
C VAL A 5 4.22 22.92 14.90
N SER A 6 3.41 22.26 15.73
CA SER A 6 3.76 20.95 16.26
C SER A 6 3.71 19.98 15.09
N THR A 7 4.85 19.69 14.47
CA THR A 7 5.00 18.48 13.67
C THR A 7 5.05 17.34 14.67
N THR A 8 3.90 16.72 14.93
CA THR A 8 3.87 15.42 15.57
C THR A 8 4.72 14.49 14.71
N LEU A 9 5.77 13.93 15.28
CA LEU A 9 6.54 12.89 14.61
C LEU A 9 5.67 11.63 14.71
N ASN A 10 5.29 11.01 13.61
CA ASN A 10 4.62 9.71 13.68
C ASN A 10 5.68 8.61 13.65
N ALA A 11 5.52 7.58 14.47
CA ALA A 11 6.42 6.43 14.47
C ALA A 11 5.98 5.40 13.44
N GLN A 12 6.80 5.17 12.40
CA GLN A 12 6.53 4.16 11.39
C GLN A 12 6.73 2.74 11.95
N VAL A 13 5.74 1.87 11.74
CA VAL A 13 5.66 0.52 12.32
C VAL A 13 6.03 -0.56 11.31
N ASN A 14 5.70 -0.35 10.03
CA ASN A 14 6.06 -1.25 8.97
C ASN A 14 7.53 -1.06 8.55
N THR A 15 8.09 -2.05 7.86
CA THR A 15 9.47 -1.99 7.35
C THR A 15 9.51 -2.08 5.83
N ASN A 16 10.53 -1.47 5.23
CA ASN A 16 10.81 -1.55 3.78
C ASN A 16 9.60 -1.14 2.93
N GLY A 17 8.91 -0.06 3.33
CA GLY A 17 7.78 0.49 2.59
C GLY A 17 8.19 1.28 1.34
N ASP A 18 9.47 1.64 1.26
CA ASP A 18 10.19 2.28 0.16
C ASP A 18 10.80 1.27 -0.82
N PHE A 19 10.71 -0.03 -0.53
CA PHE A 19 11.22 -1.13 -1.37
C PHE A 19 12.73 -1.09 -1.71
N GLU A 20 13.52 -0.27 -1.01
CA GLU A 20 14.97 -0.16 -1.22
C GLU A 20 15.74 -1.41 -0.74
N ASP A 21 15.16 -2.19 0.17
CA ASP A 21 15.66 -3.51 0.56
C ASP A 21 14.95 -4.64 -0.20
N GLY A 22 14.53 -4.36 -1.43
CA GLY A 22 13.82 -5.30 -2.29
C GLY A 22 12.51 -5.75 -1.66
N THR A 23 12.32 -7.06 -1.53
CA THR A 23 11.07 -7.65 -1.01
C THR A 23 11.09 -7.94 0.49
N THR A 24 12.13 -7.52 1.22
CA THR A 24 12.27 -7.82 2.66
C THR A 24 11.02 -7.38 3.43
N GLY A 25 10.46 -8.30 4.22
CA GLY A 25 9.28 -8.04 5.07
C GLY A 25 7.93 -8.08 4.35
N TRP A 26 7.91 -8.19 3.01
CA TRP A 26 6.68 -8.28 2.23
C TRP A 26 6.38 -9.71 1.82
N THR A 27 5.09 -10.06 1.79
CA THR A 27 4.59 -11.29 1.20
C THR A 27 3.70 -10.96 0.01
N PHE A 28 3.79 -11.78 -1.04
CA PHE A 28 3.04 -11.59 -2.28
C PHE A 28 2.21 -12.83 -2.58
N GLU A 29 1.02 -12.61 -3.14
CA GLU A 29 0.16 -13.65 -3.67
C GLU A 29 -0.32 -13.25 -5.07
N GLY A 30 -0.62 -14.26 -5.91
CA GLY A 30 -1.16 -14.04 -7.25
C GLY A 30 -0.17 -14.14 -8.40
N GLU A 31 1.03 -14.70 -8.19
CA GLU A 31 2.08 -14.85 -9.22
C GLU A 31 1.67 -15.67 -10.45
N SER A 32 0.55 -16.41 -10.40
CA SER A 32 -0.03 -17.07 -11.57
C SER A 32 -0.79 -16.11 -12.49
N ASN A 33 -1.18 -14.94 -11.98
CA ASN A 33 -2.03 -13.94 -12.62
C ASN A 33 -1.34 -12.59 -12.77
N ALA A 34 -0.11 -12.47 -12.27
CA ALA A 34 0.69 -11.26 -12.34
C ALA A 34 2.18 -11.59 -12.24
N THR A 35 3.02 -10.74 -12.82
CA THR A 35 4.43 -10.64 -12.44
C THR A 35 4.56 -9.58 -11.35
N ILE A 36 5.20 -9.94 -10.24
CA ILE A 36 5.41 -9.06 -9.09
C ILE A 36 6.91 -8.96 -8.84
N GLU A 37 7.46 -7.75 -8.87
CA GLU A 37 8.88 -7.50 -8.70
C GLU A 37 9.14 -6.12 -8.10
N VAL A 38 10.36 -5.92 -7.58
CA VAL A 38 10.86 -4.58 -7.28
C VAL A 38 11.66 -4.09 -8.48
N ALA A 39 11.34 -2.89 -8.96
CA ALA A 39 11.95 -2.27 -10.13
C ALA A 39 12.32 -0.80 -9.84
N GLU A 40 13.17 -0.22 -10.68
CA GLU A 40 13.44 1.23 -10.63
C GLU A 40 12.16 2.04 -10.86
N ASP A 41 11.97 3.14 -10.12
CA ASP A 41 10.87 4.07 -10.37
C ASP A 41 10.97 4.60 -11.80
N PRO A 42 9.91 4.52 -12.61
CA PRO A 42 9.91 5.01 -13.98
C PRO A 42 10.25 6.51 -14.13
N ASP A 43 10.07 7.31 -13.09
CA ASP A 43 10.37 8.74 -13.07
C ASP A 43 11.68 9.07 -12.32
N ASP A 44 12.20 8.15 -11.51
CA ASP A 44 13.43 8.33 -10.71
C ASP A 44 14.21 7.02 -10.55
N ALA A 45 15.20 6.79 -11.43
CA ALA A 45 16.03 5.58 -11.38
C ALA A 45 16.93 5.46 -10.11
N SER A 46 16.90 6.43 -9.19
CA SER A 46 17.54 6.30 -7.87
C SER A 46 16.62 5.76 -6.78
N ASN A 47 15.35 5.53 -7.10
CA ASN A 47 14.32 5.00 -6.23
C ASN A 47 13.84 3.64 -6.75
N ASN A 48 13.53 2.72 -5.85
CA ASN A 48 12.89 1.44 -6.15
C ASN A 48 11.40 1.49 -5.80
N VAL A 49 10.61 0.72 -6.53
CA VAL A 49 9.15 0.63 -6.32
C VAL A 49 8.69 -0.81 -6.49
N LEU A 50 7.58 -1.16 -5.85
CA LEU A 50 6.88 -2.41 -6.16
C LEU A 50 6.17 -2.26 -7.51
N GLN A 51 6.53 -3.09 -8.47
CA GLN A 51 5.91 -3.21 -9.78
C GLN A 51 5.05 -4.48 -9.87
N VAL A 52 3.81 -4.33 -10.31
CA VAL A 52 2.87 -5.43 -10.55
C VAL A 52 2.35 -5.35 -11.98
N THR A 53 2.71 -6.32 -12.82
CA THR A 53 2.17 -6.45 -14.17
C THR A 53 1.09 -7.53 -14.19
N LEU A 54 -0.17 -7.13 -14.36
CA LEU A 54 -1.30 -8.06 -14.40
C LEU A 54 -1.32 -8.83 -15.72
N THR A 55 -1.56 -10.15 -15.69
CA THR A 55 -1.63 -10.97 -16.91
C THR A 55 -3.04 -11.48 -17.20
N ASP A 56 -3.84 -11.74 -16.16
CA ASP A 56 -5.26 -12.11 -16.26
C ASP A 56 -5.98 -11.68 -14.98
N THR A 57 -7.05 -10.90 -15.09
CA THR A 57 -7.86 -10.43 -13.96
C THR A 57 -9.30 -10.91 -14.01
N ALA A 58 -9.68 -11.67 -15.03
CA ALA A 58 -11.08 -12.00 -15.27
C ALA A 58 -11.64 -12.92 -14.17
N GLY A 59 -12.63 -12.42 -13.43
CA GLY A 59 -13.31 -13.19 -12.39
C GLY A 59 -12.47 -13.46 -11.14
N LEU A 60 -11.37 -12.73 -10.95
CA LEU A 60 -10.57 -12.78 -9.74
C LEU A 60 -11.24 -11.99 -8.60
N ASP A 61 -11.14 -12.52 -7.39
CA ASP A 61 -11.39 -11.74 -6.18
C ASP A 61 -10.30 -10.67 -6.01
N ALA A 62 -10.63 -9.56 -5.33
CA ALA A 62 -9.72 -8.44 -5.12
C ALA A 62 -8.34 -8.85 -4.55
N TRP A 63 -8.34 -9.75 -3.57
CA TRP A 63 -7.14 -10.25 -2.90
C TRP A 63 -6.37 -11.31 -3.71
N SER A 64 -6.81 -11.67 -4.91
CA SER A 64 -6.16 -12.72 -5.72
C SER A 64 -4.77 -12.32 -6.23
N VAL A 65 -4.49 -11.01 -6.28
CA VAL A 65 -3.16 -10.44 -6.53
C VAL A 65 -2.93 -9.37 -5.48
N GLN A 66 -1.98 -9.60 -4.57
CA GLN A 66 -1.78 -8.72 -3.42
C GLN A 66 -0.34 -8.70 -2.90
N ALA A 67 0.00 -7.60 -2.25
CA ALA A 67 1.20 -7.44 -1.45
C ALA A 67 0.78 -7.06 -0.03
N PHE A 68 1.27 -7.79 0.96
CA PHE A 68 0.89 -7.57 2.35
C PHE A 68 2.07 -7.71 3.31
N GLN A 69 1.93 -7.05 4.46
CA GLN A 69 2.80 -7.21 5.61
C GLN A 69 1.93 -7.33 6.86
N THR A 70 2.50 -7.91 7.92
CA THR A 70 1.82 -8.08 9.21
C THR A 70 2.59 -7.32 10.29
N SER A 71 1.88 -6.46 11.03
CA SER A 71 2.45 -5.66 12.12
C SER A 71 1.69 -5.89 13.43
N ASN A 72 2.40 -5.77 14.55
CA ASN A 72 1.76 -5.73 15.87
C ASN A 72 1.41 -4.29 16.22
N LEU A 73 0.13 -4.02 16.46
CA LEU A 73 -0.43 -2.72 16.78
C LEU A 73 -0.91 -2.72 18.24
N THR A 74 -0.70 -1.61 18.93
CA THR A 74 -1.01 -1.43 20.35
C THR A 74 -2.44 -0.93 20.52
N ALA A 75 -3.13 -1.46 21.53
CA ALA A 75 -4.46 -0.99 21.91
C ALA A 75 -4.47 0.52 22.19
N GLY A 76 -5.50 1.22 21.71
CA GLY A 76 -5.73 2.65 21.99
C GLY A 76 -4.82 3.62 21.24
N THR A 77 -3.80 3.15 20.52
CA THR A 77 -2.99 3.99 19.62
C THR A 77 -3.74 4.24 18.31
N GLU A 78 -3.74 5.48 17.82
CA GLU A 78 -4.25 5.82 16.49
C GLU A 78 -3.19 5.52 15.43
N TYR A 79 -3.61 4.83 14.38
CA TYR A 79 -2.77 4.46 13.24
C TYR A 79 -3.32 5.03 11.94
N THR A 80 -2.43 5.57 11.12
CA THR A 80 -2.71 5.98 9.74
C THR A 80 -1.91 5.08 8.80
N PHE A 81 -2.58 4.62 7.74
CA PHE A 81 -1.96 3.84 6.67
C PHE A 81 -1.87 4.71 5.43
N SER A 82 -0.73 4.74 4.76
CA SER A 82 -0.55 5.48 3.52
C SER A 82 0.31 4.72 2.53
N PHE A 83 0.16 5.06 1.26
CA PHE A 83 1.00 4.60 0.17
C PHE A 83 0.80 5.54 -1.03
N ARG A 84 1.75 5.59 -1.95
CA ARG A 84 1.53 6.17 -3.27
C ARG A 84 1.38 5.10 -4.33
N ALA A 85 0.53 5.34 -5.32
CA ALA A 85 0.35 4.44 -6.44
C ALA A 85 0.17 5.20 -7.76
N ARG A 86 0.60 4.55 -8.85
CA ARG A 86 0.32 4.92 -10.25
C ARG A 86 0.20 3.67 -11.10
N ALA A 87 -0.22 3.81 -12.35
CA ALA A 87 -0.29 2.73 -13.30
C ALA A 87 0.13 3.18 -14.71
N SER A 88 0.35 2.22 -15.62
CA SER A 88 0.67 2.50 -17.03
C SER A 88 -0.49 3.12 -17.82
N GLU A 89 -1.71 2.98 -17.31
CA GLU A 89 -2.96 3.54 -17.82
C GLU A 89 -3.96 3.68 -16.67
N ASP A 90 -5.17 4.20 -16.95
CA ASP A 90 -6.22 4.29 -15.92
C ASP A 90 -6.52 2.90 -15.33
N ALA A 91 -6.37 2.78 -14.01
CA ALA A 91 -6.50 1.52 -13.30
C ALA A 91 -7.20 1.71 -11.94
N THR A 92 -7.44 0.60 -11.26
CA THR A 92 -8.07 0.55 -9.94
C THR A 92 -7.16 -0.19 -8.96
N ILE A 93 -6.98 0.38 -7.78
CA ILE A 93 -6.25 -0.23 -6.66
C ILE A 93 -7.12 -0.23 -5.41
N GLN A 94 -6.86 -1.16 -4.49
CA GLN A 94 -7.58 -1.21 -3.22
C GLN A 94 -6.63 -1.48 -2.07
N PHE A 95 -7.05 -1.11 -0.87
CA PHE A 95 -6.29 -1.29 0.35
C PHE A 95 -7.20 -1.82 1.46
N ASP A 96 -6.74 -2.85 2.16
CA ASP A 96 -7.36 -3.36 3.37
C ASP A 96 -6.38 -3.22 4.55
N GLY A 97 -6.60 -2.21 5.39
CA GLY A 97 -5.93 -2.03 6.68
C GLY A 97 -6.76 -2.54 7.86
N GLY A 98 -7.74 -3.41 7.62
CA GLY A 98 -8.69 -3.83 8.64
C GLY A 98 -9.79 -2.80 8.91
N SER A 99 -10.73 -3.18 9.77
CA SER A 99 -11.96 -2.41 10.03
C SER A 99 -11.69 -0.94 10.36
N GLY A 100 -12.12 -0.05 9.47
CA GLY A 100 -11.98 1.40 9.65
C GLY A 100 -10.81 2.04 8.87
N ALA A 101 -9.95 1.22 8.26
CA ALA A 101 -8.82 1.67 7.45
C ALA A 101 -8.81 0.98 6.07
N GLN A 102 -9.92 1.06 5.34
CA GLN A 102 -10.03 0.46 4.00
C GLN A 102 -10.28 1.50 2.91
N LEU A 103 -9.69 1.28 1.75
CA LEU A 103 -9.92 2.04 0.53
C LEU A 103 -10.31 1.07 -0.58
N TRP A 104 -11.58 1.08 -0.97
CA TRP A 104 -12.10 0.17 -2.00
C TRP A 104 -12.21 0.89 -3.34
N GLY A 105 -11.78 0.22 -4.41
CA GLY A 105 -11.95 0.68 -5.79
C GLY A 105 -11.37 2.08 -6.10
N GLN A 106 -10.18 2.41 -5.59
CA GLN A 106 -9.57 3.72 -5.84
C GLN A 106 -9.03 3.81 -7.26
N SER A 107 -9.40 4.85 -7.99
CA SER A 107 -8.87 5.10 -9.34
C SER A 107 -7.47 5.70 -9.28
N ILE A 108 -6.57 5.17 -10.10
CA ILE A 108 -5.22 5.69 -10.32
C ILE A 108 -4.97 5.84 -11.82
N SER A 109 -3.98 6.65 -12.19
CA SER A 109 -3.59 6.91 -13.58
C SER A 109 -2.07 6.87 -13.70
N THR A 110 -1.52 7.46 -14.77
CA THR A 110 -0.08 7.60 -14.97
C THR A 110 0.61 8.52 -13.95
N ASP A 111 -0.15 9.37 -13.27
CA ASP A 111 0.38 10.27 -12.25
C ASP A 111 0.36 9.59 -10.88
N TRP A 112 1.45 9.77 -10.11
CA TRP A 112 1.50 9.34 -8.72
C TRP A 112 0.40 10.00 -7.89
N THR A 113 -0.38 9.17 -7.20
CA THR A 113 -1.41 9.59 -6.24
C THR A 113 -1.13 8.97 -4.88
N THR A 114 -1.13 9.79 -3.83
CA THR A 114 -0.99 9.33 -2.44
C THR A 114 -2.36 9.06 -1.85
N PHE A 115 -2.49 7.92 -1.19
CA PHE A 115 -3.68 7.47 -0.49
C PHE A 115 -3.42 7.40 1.01
N GLU A 116 -4.46 7.67 1.79
CA GLU A 116 -4.44 7.60 3.24
C GLU A 116 -5.71 6.92 3.76
N ALA A 117 -5.57 6.00 4.71
CA ALA A 117 -6.66 5.33 5.39
C ALA A 117 -6.47 5.43 6.91
N GLY A 118 -7.53 5.81 7.62
CA GLY A 118 -7.49 6.12 9.06
C GLY A 118 -7.66 7.62 9.35
N PRO A 119 -7.31 8.08 10.56
CA PRO A 119 -6.76 7.28 11.66
C PRO A 119 -7.74 6.23 12.18
N VAL A 120 -7.22 5.10 12.67
CA VAL A 120 -7.99 4.04 13.33
C VAL A 120 -7.29 3.60 14.61
N SER A 121 -8.06 3.27 15.64
CA SER A 121 -7.54 2.64 16.87
C SER A 121 -8.20 1.30 17.12
N PHE A 122 -7.49 0.43 17.82
CA PHE A 122 -7.95 -0.92 18.16
C PHE A 122 -8.19 -1.03 19.67
N GLU A 123 -9.25 -1.72 20.08
CA GLU A 123 -9.57 -1.88 21.51
C GLU A 123 -8.59 -2.79 22.26
N ASN A 124 -7.92 -3.69 21.53
CA ASN A 124 -6.94 -4.63 22.07
C ASN A 124 -5.69 -4.61 21.20
N ASP A 125 -4.55 -5.02 21.78
CA ASP A 125 -3.35 -5.28 21.01
C ASP A 125 -3.68 -6.29 19.92
N THR A 126 -3.28 -5.99 18.70
CA THR A 126 -3.67 -6.77 17.53
C THR A 126 -2.48 -7.04 16.63
N THR A 127 -2.44 -8.24 16.06
CA THR A 127 -1.55 -8.55 14.93
C THR A 127 -2.38 -8.37 13.67
N LEU A 128 -2.13 -7.28 12.95
CA LEU A 128 -2.88 -6.91 11.76
C LEU A 128 -2.08 -7.21 10.49
N GLN A 129 -2.67 -7.98 9.59
CA GLN A 129 -2.25 -8.03 8.20
C GLN A 129 -2.97 -6.90 7.46
N TYR A 130 -2.21 -6.10 6.73
CA TYR A 130 -2.75 -5.11 5.80
C TYR A 130 -2.21 -5.38 4.41
N ALA A 131 -3.05 -5.15 3.41
CA ALA A 131 -2.81 -5.58 2.04
C ALA A 131 -3.17 -4.50 1.03
N ILE A 132 -2.35 -4.40 -0.01
CA ILE A 132 -2.69 -3.69 -1.24
C ILE A 132 -3.15 -4.74 -2.24
N HIS A 133 -4.35 -4.55 -2.76
CA HIS A 133 -5.00 -5.43 -3.73
C HIS A 133 -4.90 -4.84 -5.14
N PHE A 134 -4.37 -5.63 -6.07
CA PHE A 134 -4.13 -5.23 -7.45
C PHE A 134 -5.16 -5.81 -8.42
N ALA A 135 -5.87 -6.87 -8.04
CA ALA A 135 -6.91 -7.45 -8.89
C ALA A 135 -8.20 -6.62 -8.79
N HIS A 136 -8.73 -6.21 -9.94
CA HIS A 136 -10.03 -5.55 -10.06
C HIS A 136 -10.59 -5.75 -11.46
N GLU A 137 -11.92 -5.84 -11.60
CA GLU A 137 -12.60 -6.04 -12.89
C GLU A 137 -12.41 -4.88 -13.89
N ASN A 138 -11.98 -3.71 -13.39
CA ASN A 138 -11.65 -2.54 -14.21
C ASN A 138 -10.21 -2.57 -14.75
N ASN A 139 -9.35 -3.45 -14.23
CA ASN A 139 -7.96 -3.52 -14.64
C ASN A 139 -7.85 -4.42 -15.86
N GLY A 140 -7.34 -3.85 -16.96
CA GLY A 140 -7.06 -4.59 -18.18
C GLY A 140 -5.91 -5.60 -18.02
N GLU A 141 -5.79 -6.49 -19.00
CA GLU A 141 -4.62 -7.33 -19.15
C GLU A 141 -3.38 -6.48 -19.47
N ASN A 142 -2.24 -6.82 -18.87
CA ASN A 142 -0.95 -6.15 -19.03
C ASN A 142 -0.87 -4.72 -18.47
N VAL A 143 -1.85 -4.29 -17.66
CA VAL A 143 -1.69 -3.07 -16.83
C VAL A 143 -0.51 -3.28 -15.89
N VAL A 144 0.39 -2.30 -15.85
CA VAL A 144 1.50 -2.24 -14.89
C VAL A 144 1.14 -1.24 -13.81
N LEU A 145 1.04 -1.71 -12.57
CA LEU A 145 0.81 -0.89 -11.39
C LEU A 145 2.11 -0.73 -10.61
N TYR A 146 2.30 0.44 -10.04
CA TYR A 146 3.46 0.78 -9.21
C TYR A 146 2.96 1.27 -7.85
N VAL A 147 3.62 0.81 -6.78
CA VAL A 147 3.35 1.21 -5.40
C VAL A 147 4.67 1.55 -4.73
N ASP A 148 4.63 2.59 -3.91
CA ASP A 148 5.78 3.04 -3.13
C ASP A 148 5.34 3.78 -1.86
N ASP A 149 6.30 4.14 -1.00
CA ASP A 149 6.11 4.89 0.24
C ASP A 149 5.01 4.30 1.13
N VAL A 150 4.96 2.96 1.25
CA VAL A 150 3.94 2.34 2.10
C VAL A 150 4.29 2.60 3.57
N ALA A 151 3.41 3.24 4.31
CA ALA A 151 3.63 3.57 5.71
C ALA A 151 2.44 3.16 6.59
N VAL A 152 2.77 2.63 7.76
CA VAL A 152 1.85 2.43 8.88
C VAL A 152 2.40 3.24 10.03
N GLU A 153 1.74 4.34 10.34
CA GLU A 153 2.24 5.36 11.24
C GLU A 153 1.39 5.39 12.51
N ALA A 154 2.04 5.23 13.67
CA ALA A 154 1.43 5.47 14.96
C ALA A 154 1.48 6.97 15.28
N ALA A 155 0.33 7.54 15.68
CA ALA A 155 0.31 8.87 16.28
C ALA A 155 1.11 8.84 17.60
N GLU A 156 2.10 9.72 17.74
CA GLU A 156 2.79 9.92 19.03
C GLU A 156 1.88 10.67 20.02
N GLU A 157 1.85 10.21 21.28
CA GLU A 157 1.16 10.86 22.41
C GLU A 157 1.85 12.17 22.86
#